data_AF-A0A1G3PM96-F1
#
_entry.id   AF-A0A1G3PM96-F1
#
_cell.length_a   1.000
_cell.length_b   1.000
_cell.length_c   1.000
_cell.angle_alpha   90.00
_cell.angle_beta   90.00
_cell.angle_gamma   90.00
#
_symmetry.space_group_name_H-M   'P 1'
#
loop_
_entity.id
_entity.type
_entity.pdbx_description
1 polymer ?
#
loop_
_entity_poly.entity_id
_entity_poly.type
_entity_poly.pdbx_seq_one_letter_code
_entity_poly.pdbx_strand_id
1 'polypeptide(L)'
;MRQFWVIVLLLSVVLSAHGIELKTNTSVSLNGEGYYLLGWNFGSGFFAQVLNITNMSFSMFDAFGKKYGPFPDGTHVAVSPDCSRFAYTLDAEGKTSIVFDSMIYAEHDGIENLEIVPDGSAPVFIYHENGKDWLSYKGLLICGYREITEFEAAGNSDVFGFIYRIHRSFYVQTGFTNSGPYRKCKELKLSYNGKSCAFFAKSPKLSENMTYGDDAKISISPDGSVTGIVFCKEYLYYLRIGDTVFGPYEIAFEPVFSPDNRYAFGYQMGEECFVRFGDAKYGPADFIYNYAFLPEPFGFGYVYQMKDVYYIRLGEENTLGPFEYADFRIIDGKIYLLVMQGGILTFLETI
;
A
#
# COMPACT_ATOMS: atom_id res chain seq x y z
N MET A 1 26.30 -14.01 15.03
CA MET A 1 27.16 -12.80 14.83
C MET A 1 28.15 -12.93 13.67
N ARG A 2 28.99 -13.97 13.56
CA ARG A 2 29.94 -14.10 12.43
C ARG A 2 29.29 -14.29 11.04
N GLN A 3 28.21 -15.07 10.92
CA GLN A 3 27.48 -15.22 9.65
C GLN A 3 26.80 -13.92 9.18
N PHE A 4 26.34 -13.08 10.10
CA PHE A 4 25.67 -11.81 9.82
C PHE A 4 26.59 -10.81 9.08
N TRP A 5 27.82 -10.61 9.60
CA TRP A 5 28.80 -9.74 8.94
C TRP A 5 29.18 -10.22 7.54
N VAL A 6 29.20 -11.53 7.32
CA VAL A 6 29.51 -12.12 6.01
C VAL A 6 28.40 -11.84 5.00
N ILE A 7 27.13 -11.86 5.41
CA ILE A 7 25.98 -11.63 4.51
C ILE A 7 25.86 -10.15 4.14
N VAL A 8 26.02 -9.24 5.11
CA VAL A 8 26.03 -7.79 4.84
C VAL A 8 27.22 -7.39 3.96
N LEU A 9 28.41 -7.98 4.17
CA LEU A 9 29.56 -7.76 3.27
C LEU A 9 29.35 -8.36 1.88
N LEU A 10 28.73 -9.53 1.75
CA LEU A 10 28.47 -10.15 0.44
C LEU A 10 27.45 -9.32 -0.37
N LEU A 11 26.41 -8.80 0.29
CA LEU A 11 25.43 -7.90 -0.31
C LEU A 11 26.07 -6.62 -0.87
N SER A 12 26.96 -5.98 -0.11
CA SER A 12 27.64 -4.76 -0.56
C SER A 12 28.67 -5.03 -1.67
N VAL A 13 29.31 -6.20 -1.68
CA VAL A 13 30.31 -6.56 -2.72
C VAL A 13 29.66 -6.90 -4.06
N VAL A 14 28.53 -7.62 -4.08
CA VAL A 14 27.83 -7.99 -5.34
C VAL A 14 27.21 -6.76 -6.03
N LEU A 15 26.66 -5.84 -5.24
CA LEU A 15 26.00 -4.64 -5.75
C LEU A 15 27.00 -3.55 -6.14
N SER A 16 28.14 -3.42 -5.45
CA SER A 16 29.18 -2.44 -5.82
C SER A 16 29.80 -2.71 -7.19
N ALA A 17 29.84 -3.98 -7.63
CA ALA A 17 30.25 -4.34 -8.99
C ALA A 17 29.29 -3.79 -10.08
N HIS A 18 28.05 -3.47 -9.71
CA HIS A 18 27.03 -2.85 -10.56
C HIS A 18 26.80 -1.38 -10.18
N GLY A 19 27.73 -0.76 -9.44
CA GLY A 19 27.68 0.64 -9.05
C GLY A 19 26.67 0.98 -7.94
N ILE A 20 26.21 -0.03 -7.18
CA ILE A 20 25.20 0.14 -6.14
C ILE A 20 25.85 -0.11 -4.78
N GLU A 21 25.90 0.92 -3.95
CA GLU A 21 26.33 0.77 -2.57
C GLU A 21 25.10 0.69 -1.67
N LEU A 22 25.09 -0.30 -0.76
CA LEU A 22 24.07 -0.40 0.28
C LEU A 22 24.66 0.01 1.62
N LYS A 23 23.93 0.85 2.36
CA LYS A 23 24.20 1.17 3.75
C LYS A 23 23.22 0.43 4.65
N THR A 24 23.74 -0.20 5.69
CA THR A 24 22.88 -0.66 6.80
C THR A 24 22.46 0.52 7.65
N ASN A 25 21.14 0.75 7.73
CA ASN A 25 20.56 1.77 8.60
C ASN A 25 20.42 1.24 10.03
N THR A 26 19.81 0.06 10.19
CA THR A 26 19.69 -0.59 11.50
C THR A 26 19.44 -2.10 11.35
N SER A 27 19.51 -2.82 12.47
CA SER A 27 19.16 -4.23 12.53
C SER A 27 18.47 -4.56 13.85
N VAL A 28 17.45 -5.39 13.79
CA VAL A 28 16.62 -5.79 14.92
C VAL A 28 16.63 -7.30 15.03
N SER A 29 17.00 -7.81 16.19
CA SER A 29 16.92 -9.25 16.47
C SER A 29 15.52 -9.60 16.95
N LEU A 30 14.89 -10.58 16.29
CA LEU A 30 13.61 -11.16 16.70
C LEU A 30 13.82 -12.42 17.54
N ASN A 31 14.86 -12.45 18.38
CA ASN A 31 15.20 -13.62 19.18
C ASN A 31 14.25 -13.75 20.38
N GLY A 32 13.15 -14.48 20.21
CA GLY A 32 12.23 -14.87 21.27
C GLY A 32 11.04 -15.63 20.72
N GLU A 33 10.52 -16.60 21.47
CA GLU A 33 9.22 -17.21 21.16
C GLU A 33 8.13 -16.13 21.21
N GLY A 34 7.23 -16.15 20.24
CA GLY A 34 6.04 -15.31 20.24
C GLY A 34 6.11 -13.99 19.45
N TYR A 35 7.11 -13.81 18.58
CA TYR A 35 7.12 -12.71 17.60
C TYR A 35 6.83 -13.22 16.18
N TYR A 36 5.91 -12.56 15.49
CA TYR A 36 5.61 -12.83 14.07
C TYR A 36 5.77 -11.55 13.26
N LEU A 37 6.53 -11.65 12.17
CA LEU A 37 6.60 -10.60 11.17
C LEU A 37 5.33 -10.67 10.32
N LEU A 38 4.46 -9.68 10.48
CA LEU A 38 3.37 -9.42 9.57
C LEU A 38 3.90 -8.40 8.56
N GLY A 39 4.33 -8.91 7.40
CA GLY A 39 4.58 -8.08 6.25
C GLY A 39 3.26 -7.49 5.73
N TRP A 40 3.34 -6.28 5.20
CA TRP A 40 2.38 -5.58 4.32
C TRP A 40 1.27 -4.69 4.90
N ASN A 41 1.34 -3.41 4.51
CA ASN A 41 0.21 -2.54 4.23
C ASN A 41 0.56 -1.67 3.00
N PHE A 42 -0.16 -1.80 1.88
CA PHE A 42 0.04 -1.00 0.67
C PHE A 42 -0.50 0.42 0.87
N GLY A 43 0.26 1.45 0.49
CA GLY A 43 -0.16 2.85 0.61
C GLY A 43 0.21 3.55 1.91
N SER A 44 0.90 2.87 2.83
CA SER A 44 1.43 3.44 4.07
C SER A 44 2.97 3.44 4.05
N GLY A 45 3.62 4.37 4.77
CA GLY A 45 5.09 4.41 4.92
C GLY A 45 5.69 3.20 5.67
N PHE A 46 4.91 2.16 5.98
CA PHE A 46 5.33 1.04 6.79
C PHE A 46 6.08 -0.04 6.00
N PHE A 47 7.10 -0.60 6.67
CA PHE A 47 7.91 -1.72 6.20
C PHE A 47 7.59 -3.03 6.90
N ALA A 48 7.30 -3.00 8.19
CA ALA A 48 7.02 -4.20 8.97
C ALA A 48 6.12 -3.91 10.15
N GLN A 49 5.13 -4.78 10.37
CA GLN A 49 4.45 -4.93 11.64
C GLN A 49 4.99 -6.20 12.31
N VAL A 50 5.38 -6.09 13.58
CA VAL A 50 5.85 -7.23 14.38
C VAL A 50 4.87 -7.45 15.50
N LEU A 51 4.13 -8.56 15.42
CA LEU A 51 3.15 -8.97 16.42
C LEU A 51 3.85 -9.74 17.54
N ASN A 52 3.61 -9.33 18.78
CA ASN A 52 3.91 -10.10 19.98
C ASN A 52 2.64 -10.83 20.43
N ILE A 53 2.60 -12.14 20.20
CA ILE A 53 1.42 -12.97 20.52
C ILE A 53 1.29 -13.27 22.02
N THR A 54 2.34 -13.06 22.82
CA THR A 54 2.28 -13.31 24.27
C THR A 54 1.36 -12.33 24.97
N ASN A 55 1.29 -11.09 24.48
CA ASN A 55 0.48 -10.03 25.06
C ASN A 55 -0.46 -9.36 24.05
N MET A 56 -0.60 -9.94 22.84
CA MET A 56 -1.42 -9.41 21.75
C MET A 56 -1.12 -7.94 21.42
N SER A 57 0.14 -7.52 21.56
CA SER A 57 0.59 -6.18 21.17
C SER A 57 1.39 -6.23 19.89
N PHE A 58 1.48 -5.13 19.16
CA PHE A 58 2.30 -5.05 17.96
C PHE A 58 3.23 -3.83 17.98
N SER A 59 4.36 -3.95 17.30
CA SER A 59 5.25 -2.82 17.01
C SER A 59 5.31 -2.60 15.52
N MET A 60 5.53 -1.36 15.09
CA MET A 60 5.72 -1.04 13.68
C MET A 60 7.13 -0.55 13.45
N PHE A 61 7.66 -0.83 12.25
CA PHE A 61 8.96 -0.34 11.80
C PHE A 61 8.79 0.40 10.48
N ASP A 62 9.36 1.59 10.40
CA ASP A 62 9.48 2.34 9.14
C ASP A 62 10.69 1.88 8.32
N ALA A 63 10.91 2.52 7.17
CA ALA A 63 11.98 2.22 6.23
C ALA A 63 13.40 2.38 6.80
N PHE A 64 13.53 3.24 7.80
CA PHE A 64 14.79 3.51 8.47
C PHE A 64 15.02 2.54 9.65
N GLY A 65 14.02 1.70 9.92
CA GLY A 65 13.97 0.74 11.03
C GLY A 65 13.77 1.39 12.39
N LYS A 66 13.20 2.60 12.43
CA LYS A 66 12.72 3.18 13.69
C LYS A 66 11.49 2.41 14.15
N LYS A 67 11.49 2.04 15.43
CA LYS A 67 10.41 1.28 16.07
C LYS A 67 9.35 2.22 16.65
N TYR A 68 8.09 1.89 16.42
CA TYR A 68 6.91 2.51 17.02
C TYR A 68 6.17 1.47 17.88
N GLY A 69 5.65 1.88 19.04
CA GLY A 69 4.95 1.00 19.98
C GLY A 69 5.88 0.36 21.03
N PRO A 70 5.44 -0.73 21.70
CA PRO A 70 4.31 -1.58 21.35
C PRO A 70 2.94 -0.92 21.57
N PHE A 71 2.00 -1.24 20.69
CA PHE A 71 0.61 -0.82 20.76
C PHE A 71 -0.28 -2.02 21.13
N PRO A 72 -1.33 -1.84 21.94
CA PRO A 72 -2.33 -2.87 22.16
C PRO A 72 -3.11 -3.16 20.87
N ASP A 73 -3.73 -4.34 20.81
CA ASP A 73 -4.68 -4.68 19.76
C ASP A 73 -5.79 -3.61 19.63
N GLY A 74 -6.26 -3.38 18.39
CA GLY A 74 -7.24 -2.33 18.08
C GLY A 74 -6.68 -0.91 17.93
N THR A 75 -5.40 -0.67 18.20
CA THR A 75 -4.79 0.66 17.97
C THR A 75 -4.69 0.94 16.47
N HIS A 76 -5.27 2.06 16.00
CA HIS A 76 -5.03 2.55 14.65
C HIS A 76 -3.71 3.32 14.60
N VAL A 77 -2.90 3.08 13.59
CA VAL A 77 -1.55 3.65 13.48
C VAL A 77 -1.27 4.04 12.02
N ALA A 78 -0.74 5.24 11.80
CA ALA A 78 -0.39 5.76 10.48
C ALA A 78 1.02 6.39 10.49
N VAL A 79 1.76 6.20 9.39
CA VAL A 79 3.05 6.85 9.11
C VAL A 79 2.96 7.49 7.73
N SER A 80 3.45 8.73 7.61
CA SER A 80 3.49 9.43 6.34
C SER A 80 4.34 8.67 5.30
N PRO A 81 4.08 8.83 3.99
CA PRO A 81 4.84 8.11 2.95
C PRO A 81 6.37 8.31 3.03
N ASP A 82 6.81 9.50 3.45
CA ASP A 82 8.22 9.86 3.66
C ASP A 82 8.79 9.39 5.02
N CYS A 83 7.97 8.71 5.83
CA CYS A 83 8.28 8.25 7.18
C CYS A 83 8.68 9.37 8.18
N SER A 84 8.39 10.64 7.87
CA SER A 84 8.76 11.77 8.73
C SER A 84 7.73 12.05 9.84
N ARG A 85 6.49 11.60 9.67
CA ARG A 85 5.36 11.87 10.58
C ARG A 85 4.64 10.60 10.97
N PHE A 86 4.01 10.65 12.14
CA PHE A 86 3.40 9.48 12.75
C PHE A 86 2.15 9.85 13.56
N ALA A 87 1.11 9.06 13.41
CA ALA A 87 -0.15 9.19 14.15
C ALA A 87 -0.59 7.86 14.74
N TYR A 88 -1.27 7.90 15.88
CA TYR A 88 -1.93 6.72 16.46
C TYR A 88 -3.13 7.10 17.32
N THR A 89 -4.01 6.14 17.59
CA THR A 89 -5.16 6.34 18.49
C THR A 89 -4.85 5.93 19.93
N LEU A 90 -5.53 6.59 20.87
CA LEU A 90 -5.57 6.23 22.29
C LEU A 90 -7.02 6.26 22.77
N ASP A 91 -7.50 5.14 23.29
CA ASP A 91 -8.85 5.07 23.87
C ASP A 91 -8.81 5.33 25.37
N ALA A 92 -9.57 6.32 25.83
CA ALA A 92 -9.72 6.67 27.24
C ALA A 92 -11.13 7.20 27.53
N GLU A 93 -11.77 6.72 28.60
CA GLU A 93 -13.03 7.28 29.13
C GLU A 93 -14.18 7.41 28.10
N GLY A 94 -14.24 6.50 27.12
CA GLY A 94 -15.27 6.50 26.07
C GLY A 94 -14.99 7.45 24.91
N LYS A 95 -13.80 8.05 24.87
CA LYS A 95 -13.27 8.83 23.76
C LYS A 95 -12.07 8.14 23.15
N THR A 96 -11.86 8.40 21.87
CA THR A 96 -10.64 8.08 21.15
C THR A 96 -9.92 9.37 20.83
N SER A 97 -8.68 9.51 21.28
CA SER A 97 -7.80 10.63 20.95
C SER A 97 -6.84 10.23 19.83
N ILE A 98 -6.58 11.13 18.88
CA ILE A 98 -5.50 11.00 17.90
C ILE A 98 -4.29 11.70 18.45
N VAL A 99 -3.18 10.98 18.57
CA VAL A 99 -1.88 11.58 18.83
C VAL A 99 -1.14 11.69 17.50
N PHE A 100 -0.72 12.90 17.13
CA PHE A 100 0.09 13.19 15.94
C PHE A 100 1.38 13.87 16.38
N ASP A 101 2.53 13.30 16.02
CA ASP A 101 3.86 13.80 16.41
C ASP A 101 3.98 14.12 17.92
N SER A 102 3.48 13.20 18.77
CA SER A 102 3.49 13.30 20.25
C SER A 102 2.54 14.34 20.86
N MET A 103 1.68 14.98 20.06
CA MET A 103 0.67 15.92 20.53
C MET A 103 -0.73 15.37 20.30
N ILE A 104 -1.65 15.61 21.22
CA ILE A 104 -3.07 15.32 20.98
C ILE A 104 -3.55 16.24 19.87
N TYR A 105 -3.97 15.65 18.76
CA TYR A 105 -4.44 16.33 17.57
C TYR A 105 -5.96 16.56 17.60
N ALA A 106 -6.73 15.52 17.97
CA ALA A 106 -8.18 15.55 18.03
C ALA A 106 -8.71 14.48 19.01
N GLU A 107 -9.96 14.62 19.43
CA GLU A 107 -10.64 13.66 20.32
C GLU A 107 -12.13 13.55 19.95
N HIS A 108 -12.62 12.31 19.76
CA HIS A 108 -13.99 12.03 19.31
C HIS A 108 -14.55 10.75 19.95
N ASP A 109 -15.85 10.49 19.82
CA ASP A 109 -16.53 9.29 20.38
C ASP A 109 -16.18 7.96 19.67
N GLY A 110 -15.33 8.03 18.65
CA GLY A 110 -14.84 6.91 17.87
C GLY A 110 -14.13 7.43 16.63
N ILE A 111 -13.00 6.80 16.28
CA ILE A 111 -12.20 7.16 15.11
C ILE A 111 -11.97 5.91 14.27
N GLU A 112 -12.19 6.06 12.97
CA GLU A 112 -11.95 5.04 11.97
C GLU A 112 -11.09 5.62 10.84
N ASN A 113 -10.46 4.73 10.06
CA ASN A 113 -9.67 5.08 8.88
C ASN A 113 -8.63 6.19 9.11
N LEU A 114 -7.86 6.07 10.20
CA LEU A 114 -6.74 6.97 10.47
C LEU A 114 -5.64 6.77 9.43
N GLU A 115 -5.37 7.80 8.66
CA GLU A 115 -4.30 7.91 7.67
C GLU A 115 -3.54 9.22 7.85
N ILE A 116 -2.41 9.39 7.17
CA ILE A 116 -1.73 10.69 7.05
C ILE A 116 -1.78 11.08 5.57
N VAL A 117 -2.14 12.34 5.28
CA VAL A 117 -2.15 12.83 3.89
C VAL A 117 -0.80 12.58 3.22
N PRO A 118 -0.75 12.35 1.90
CA PRO A 118 0.49 11.97 1.22
C PRO A 118 1.67 12.94 1.43
N ASP A 119 1.40 14.23 1.61
CA ASP A 119 2.38 15.27 1.93
C ASP A 119 2.85 15.30 3.40
N GLY A 120 2.34 14.40 4.25
CA GLY A 120 2.68 14.30 5.67
C GLY A 120 2.06 15.40 6.54
N SER A 121 1.28 16.33 5.98
CA SER A 121 0.95 17.57 6.67
C SER A 121 -0.03 17.42 7.84
N ALA A 122 -0.91 16.41 7.80
CA ALA A 122 -1.95 16.20 8.80
C ALA A 122 -2.48 14.75 8.81
N PRO A 123 -3.06 14.29 9.93
CA PRO A 123 -3.92 13.12 9.93
C PRO A 123 -5.22 13.36 9.14
N VAL A 124 -5.70 12.29 8.52
CA VAL A 124 -7.05 12.17 7.97
C VAL A 124 -7.75 11.05 8.71
N PHE A 125 -9.02 11.25 9.04
CA PHE A 125 -9.78 10.25 9.78
C PHE A 125 -11.27 10.49 9.59
N ILE A 126 -12.03 9.42 9.80
CA ILE A 126 -13.48 9.46 9.93
C ILE A 126 -13.80 9.36 11.42
N TYR A 127 -14.72 10.17 11.91
CA TYR A 127 -15.23 10.07 13.26
C TYR A 127 -16.75 10.03 13.27
N HIS A 128 -17.30 9.33 14.26
CA HIS A 128 -18.75 9.18 14.42
C HIS A 128 -19.26 10.10 15.51
N GLU A 129 -20.22 10.97 15.18
CA GLU A 129 -20.81 11.89 16.13
C GLU A 129 -22.29 12.15 15.79
N ASN A 130 -23.16 12.04 16.79
CA ASN A 130 -24.61 12.24 16.65
C ASN A 130 -25.26 11.35 15.57
N GLY A 131 -24.82 10.09 15.44
CA GLY A 131 -25.39 9.13 14.49
C GLY A 131 -24.97 9.36 13.04
N LYS A 132 -23.88 10.11 12.81
CA LYS A 132 -23.38 10.51 11.50
C LYS A 132 -21.87 10.40 11.44
N ASP A 133 -21.38 10.19 10.24
CA ASP A 133 -19.95 10.17 9.95
C ASP A 133 -19.49 11.54 9.48
N TRP A 134 -18.30 11.90 9.93
CA TRP A 134 -17.62 13.14 9.65
C TRP A 134 -16.21 12.84 9.18
N LEU A 135 -15.80 13.45 8.08
CA LEU A 135 -14.45 13.33 7.54
C LEU A 135 -13.65 14.57 7.93
N SER A 136 -12.51 14.36 8.58
CA SER A 136 -11.51 15.41 8.83
C SER A 136 -10.40 15.30 7.79
N TYR A 137 -10.23 16.31 6.96
CA TYR A 137 -9.16 16.35 5.96
C TYR A 137 -8.39 17.67 6.06
N LYS A 138 -7.12 17.63 6.50
CA LYS A 138 -6.29 18.84 6.72
C LYS A 138 -6.98 19.90 7.59
N GLY A 139 -7.72 19.47 8.61
CA GLY A 139 -8.49 20.35 9.50
C GLY A 139 -9.80 20.89 8.92
N LEU A 140 -10.11 20.61 7.66
CA LEU A 140 -11.44 20.82 7.09
C LEU A 140 -12.38 19.73 7.60
N LEU A 141 -13.46 20.13 8.26
CA LEU A 141 -14.53 19.23 8.67
C LEU A 141 -15.57 19.12 7.55
N ILE A 142 -15.71 17.93 6.98
CA ILE A 142 -16.62 17.63 5.88
C ILE A 142 -17.71 16.72 6.43
N CYS A 143 -18.95 17.21 6.43
CA CYS A 143 -19.88 16.83 7.49
C CYS A 143 -21.17 16.14 7.06
N GLY A 144 -21.60 15.25 7.95
CA GLY A 144 -23.01 15.02 8.27
C GLY A 144 -23.69 13.89 7.49
N TYR A 145 -22.92 12.99 6.90
CA TYR A 145 -23.44 11.89 6.12
C TYR A 145 -23.90 10.76 7.04
N ARG A 146 -24.86 9.97 6.57
CA ARG A 146 -25.32 8.79 7.32
C ARG A 146 -24.21 7.73 7.43
N GLU A 147 -23.42 7.63 6.38
CA GLU A 147 -22.40 6.59 6.20
C GLU A 147 -21.40 7.10 5.15
N ILE A 148 -20.12 7.17 5.50
CA ILE A 148 -18.99 7.32 4.55
C ILE A 148 -18.39 5.94 4.39
N THR A 149 -18.39 5.41 3.17
CA THR A 149 -17.96 4.02 2.92
C THR A 149 -16.55 3.91 2.38
N GLU A 150 -16.01 5.00 1.84
CA GLU A 150 -14.68 5.01 1.23
C GLU A 150 -14.12 6.42 1.18
N PHE A 151 -12.82 6.56 1.31
CA PHE A 151 -12.06 7.81 1.22
C PHE A 151 -10.79 7.57 0.40
N GLU A 152 -10.38 8.55 -0.39
CA GLU A 152 -9.12 8.53 -1.14
C GLU A 152 -8.54 9.95 -1.21
N ALA A 153 -7.26 10.11 -0.86
CA ALA A 153 -6.50 11.34 -1.07
C ALA A 153 -5.72 11.26 -2.39
N ALA A 154 -5.71 12.34 -3.17
CA ALA A 154 -4.83 12.43 -4.32
C ALA A 154 -3.37 12.50 -3.87
N GLY A 155 -2.44 11.94 -4.65
CA GLY A 155 -1.02 11.87 -4.30
C GLY A 155 -0.34 13.23 -4.08
N ASN A 156 -0.83 14.31 -4.70
CA ASN A 156 -0.37 15.68 -4.45
C ASN A 156 -0.98 16.32 -3.20
N SER A 157 -1.89 15.63 -2.50
CA SER A 157 -2.59 16.08 -1.29
C SER A 157 -3.49 17.31 -1.45
N ASP A 158 -3.73 17.80 -2.66
CA ASP A 158 -4.57 18.99 -2.92
C ASP A 158 -6.05 18.65 -3.03
N VAL A 159 -6.35 17.42 -3.46
CA VAL A 159 -7.69 16.95 -3.74
C VAL A 159 -7.92 15.65 -2.98
N PHE A 160 -9.15 15.44 -2.55
CA PHE A 160 -9.60 14.20 -1.96
C PHE A 160 -10.95 13.82 -2.57
N GLY A 161 -11.35 12.58 -2.36
CA GLY A 161 -12.66 12.10 -2.70
C GLY A 161 -13.16 11.09 -1.70
N PHE A 162 -14.47 10.93 -1.64
CA PHE A 162 -15.10 9.94 -0.77
C PHE A 162 -16.43 9.48 -1.35
N ILE A 163 -16.81 8.26 -0.97
CA ILE A 163 -18.12 7.69 -1.28
C ILE A 163 -18.98 7.79 -0.02
N TYR A 164 -20.18 8.31 -0.19
CA TYR A 164 -21.14 8.44 0.92
C TYR A 164 -22.54 7.98 0.50
N ARG A 165 -23.34 7.66 1.51
CA ARG A 165 -24.70 7.16 1.31
C ARG A 165 -25.76 8.11 1.83
N ILE A 166 -26.79 8.34 1.01
CA ILE A 166 -28.05 8.96 1.42
C ILE A 166 -29.19 7.97 1.13
N HIS A 167 -29.88 7.54 2.19
CA HIS A 167 -30.91 6.49 2.13
C HIS A 167 -30.41 5.18 1.48
N ARG A 168 -30.85 4.88 0.25
CA ARG A 168 -30.47 3.68 -0.52
C ARG A 168 -29.59 4.00 -1.73
N SER A 169 -29.11 5.24 -1.83
CA SER A 169 -28.28 5.69 -2.95
C SER A 169 -26.89 6.08 -2.48
N PHE A 170 -25.92 5.78 -3.31
CA PHE A 170 -24.52 6.15 -3.16
C PHE A 170 -24.21 7.38 -4.00
N TYR A 171 -23.28 8.17 -3.52
CA TYR A 171 -22.79 9.38 -4.17
C TYR A 171 -21.27 9.38 -4.04
N VAL A 172 -20.62 9.99 -5.02
CA VAL A 172 -19.17 10.20 -5.02
C VAL A 172 -18.93 11.69 -4.98
N GLN A 173 -18.18 12.14 -3.99
CA GLN A 173 -17.67 13.51 -3.92
C GLN A 173 -16.19 13.49 -4.26
N THR A 174 -15.75 14.33 -5.20
CA THR A 174 -14.33 14.56 -5.51
C THR A 174 -14.08 16.06 -5.56
N GLY A 175 -13.29 16.57 -4.62
CA GLY A 175 -13.16 18.00 -4.35
C GLY A 175 -14.52 18.67 -4.15
N PHE A 176 -14.89 19.57 -5.07
CA PHE A 176 -16.16 20.30 -5.07
C PHE A 176 -17.22 19.71 -6.00
N THR A 177 -16.94 18.58 -6.66
CA THR A 177 -17.89 17.95 -7.57
C THR A 177 -18.59 16.77 -6.89
N ASN A 178 -19.89 16.65 -7.15
CA ASN A 178 -20.74 15.58 -6.62
C ASN A 178 -21.38 14.81 -7.78
N SER A 179 -21.29 13.48 -7.73
CA SER A 179 -21.83 12.57 -8.73
C SER A 179 -22.77 11.55 -8.10
N GLY A 180 -23.86 11.21 -8.80
CA GLY A 180 -24.89 10.28 -8.34
C GLY A 180 -26.30 10.76 -8.70
N PRO A 181 -27.36 10.10 -8.19
CA PRO A 181 -27.33 8.92 -7.32
C PRO A 181 -26.97 7.63 -8.06
N TYR A 182 -26.23 6.75 -7.39
CA TYR A 182 -25.93 5.39 -7.81
C TYR A 182 -26.62 4.37 -6.90
N ARG A 183 -26.95 3.18 -7.42
CA ARG A 183 -27.49 2.07 -6.63
C ARG A 183 -26.43 1.36 -5.79
N LYS A 184 -25.18 1.37 -6.26
CA LYS A 184 -23.98 0.82 -5.61
C LYS A 184 -22.79 1.64 -6.11
N CYS A 185 -21.82 1.91 -5.24
CA CYS A 185 -20.56 2.55 -5.59
C CYS A 185 -19.42 1.95 -4.74
N LYS A 186 -18.23 1.75 -5.30
CA LYS A 186 -17.03 1.24 -4.59
C LYS A 186 -15.74 1.51 -5.37
N GLU A 187 -14.60 1.29 -4.73
CA GLU A 187 -13.23 1.35 -5.28
C GLU A 187 -12.92 2.72 -5.90
N LEU A 188 -13.06 3.78 -5.10
CA LEU A 188 -12.70 5.13 -5.53
C LEU A 188 -11.19 5.26 -5.61
N LYS A 189 -10.69 5.64 -6.79
CA LYS A 189 -9.29 5.98 -7.02
C LYS A 189 -9.15 7.34 -7.67
N LEU A 190 -8.12 8.07 -7.25
CA LEU A 190 -7.78 9.39 -7.78
C LEU A 190 -6.44 9.31 -8.53
N SER A 191 -6.35 10.02 -9.65
CA SER A 191 -5.06 10.35 -10.27
C SER A 191 -4.18 11.14 -9.29
N TYR A 192 -2.87 11.20 -9.52
CA TYR A 192 -1.92 11.85 -8.61
C TYR A 192 -2.30 13.30 -8.29
N ASN A 193 -2.79 14.05 -9.27
CA ASN A 193 -3.23 15.45 -9.10
C ASN A 193 -4.72 15.60 -8.73
N GLY A 194 -5.45 14.48 -8.60
CA GLY A 194 -6.88 14.44 -8.28
C GLY A 194 -7.83 14.97 -9.35
N LYS A 195 -7.36 15.30 -10.56
CA LYS A 195 -8.22 15.82 -11.65
C LYS A 195 -9.06 14.74 -12.31
N SER A 196 -8.58 13.50 -12.29
CA SER A 196 -9.31 12.32 -12.73
C SER A 196 -9.61 11.40 -11.56
N CYS A 197 -10.75 10.73 -11.64
CA CYS A 197 -11.13 9.69 -10.69
C CYS A 197 -11.71 8.49 -11.45
N ALA A 198 -11.60 7.32 -10.83
CA ALA A 198 -12.22 6.09 -11.30
C ALA A 198 -12.92 5.41 -10.13
N PHE A 199 -14.09 4.84 -10.38
CA PHE A 199 -14.87 4.10 -9.39
C PHE A 199 -15.85 3.16 -10.09
N PHE A 200 -16.25 2.08 -9.44
CA PHE A 200 -17.33 1.23 -9.93
C PHE A 200 -18.66 1.78 -9.43
N ALA A 201 -19.61 2.00 -10.35
CA ALA A 201 -20.95 2.41 -9.98
C ALA A 201 -22.05 1.68 -10.78
N LYS A 202 -23.14 1.34 -10.10
CA LYS A 202 -24.37 0.86 -10.73
C LYS A 202 -25.33 2.02 -10.93
N SER A 203 -25.42 2.54 -12.15
CA SER A 203 -26.33 3.65 -12.50
C SER A 203 -27.61 3.15 -13.17
N PRO A 204 -28.79 3.69 -12.82
CA PRO A 204 -30.03 3.44 -13.57
C PRO A 204 -30.06 4.11 -14.95
N LYS A 205 -29.15 5.07 -15.23
CA LYS A 205 -29.10 5.84 -16.47
C LYS A 205 -28.19 5.23 -17.55
N LEU A 206 -27.32 4.29 -17.17
CA LEU A 206 -26.42 3.61 -18.10
C LEU A 206 -27.09 2.31 -18.53
N SER A 207 -27.49 2.20 -19.80
CA SER A 207 -27.91 0.94 -20.41
C SER A 207 -26.72 -0.02 -20.43
N GLU A 208 -26.96 -1.29 -20.09
CA GLU A 208 -26.03 -2.44 -20.08
C GLU A 208 -24.61 -2.14 -20.58
N ASN A 209 -23.74 -1.69 -19.68
CA ASN A 209 -22.31 -1.63 -19.91
C ASN A 209 -21.61 -2.58 -18.92
N MET A 210 -20.52 -3.19 -19.41
CA MET A 210 -19.65 -4.17 -18.74
C MET A 210 -19.93 -4.32 -17.24
N THR A 211 -20.69 -5.34 -16.88
CA THR A 211 -20.89 -5.73 -15.49
C THR A 211 -19.64 -6.45 -15.00
N TYR A 212 -18.80 -5.73 -14.26
CA TYR A 212 -17.75 -6.32 -13.45
C TYR A 212 -18.36 -6.94 -12.19
N GLY A 213 -17.82 -8.08 -11.77
CA GLY A 213 -18.23 -8.74 -10.53
C GLY A 213 -17.94 -7.91 -9.29
N ASP A 214 -18.49 -8.33 -8.16
CA ASP A 214 -18.31 -7.64 -6.88
C ASP A 214 -16.86 -7.71 -6.35
N ASP A 215 -16.03 -8.60 -6.89
CA ASP A 215 -14.60 -8.74 -6.56
C ASP A 215 -13.69 -7.89 -7.47
N ALA A 216 -14.27 -7.12 -8.40
CA ALA A 216 -13.47 -6.29 -9.30
C ALA A 216 -12.75 -5.16 -8.56
N LYS A 217 -11.56 -4.86 -9.04
CA LYS A 217 -10.56 -3.97 -8.45
C LYS A 217 -10.05 -2.99 -9.51
N ILE A 218 -9.69 -1.77 -9.12
CA ILE A 218 -9.36 -0.69 -10.07
C ILE A 218 -8.13 0.09 -9.63
N SER A 219 -7.31 0.44 -10.62
CA SER A 219 -6.23 1.41 -10.48
C SER A 219 -6.29 2.45 -11.60
N ILE A 220 -5.63 3.58 -11.39
CA ILE A 220 -5.59 4.71 -12.31
C ILE A 220 -4.14 5.19 -12.46
N SER A 221 -3.75 5.55 -13.68
CA SER A 221 -2.43 6.12 -13.95
C SER A 221 -2.26 7.48 -13.26
N PRO A 222 -1.03 7.90 -12.91
CA PRO A 222 -0.79 9.16 -12.21
C PRO A 222 -1.37 10.39 -12.91
N ASP A 223 -1.36 10.41 -14.24
CA ASP A 223 -1.95 11.50 -15.03
C ASP A 223 -3.48 11.37 -15.23
N GLY A 224 -4.06 10.25 -14.84
CA GLY A 224 -5.49 9.97 -14.98
C GLY A 224 -5.96 9.54 -16.36
N SER A 225 -5.05 9.27 -17.30
CA SER A 225 -5.38 8.94 -18.69
C SER A 225 -5.71 7.46 -18.93
N VAL A 226 -5.22 6.56 -18.08
CA VAL A 226 -5.38 5.11 -18.22
C VAL A 226 -5.91 4.51 -16.92
N THR A 227 -6.88 3.60 -17.03
CA THR A 227 -7.37 2.79 -15.91
C THR A 227 -6.96 1.34 -16.08
N GLY A 228 -6.58 0.70 -14.97
CA GLY A 228 -6.43 -0.74 -14.85
C GLY A 228 -7.63 -1.33 -14.12
N ILE A 229 -8.24 -2.38 -14.64
CA ILE A 229 -9.37 -3.07 -14.00
C ILE A 229 -9.07 -4.56 -13.96
N VAL A 230 -9.00 -5.13 -12.76
CA VAL A 230 -8.98 -6.59 -12.56
C VAL A 230 -10.40 -7.06 -12.32
N PHE A 231 -10.81 -8.11 -13.01
CA PHE A 231 -12.16 -8.67 -12.89
C PHE A 231 -12.19 -10.18 -13.12
N CYS A 232 -13.08 -10.87 -12.41
CA CYS A 232 -13.32 -12.29 -12.59
C CYS A 232 -14.43 -12.54 -13.61
N LYS A 233 -14.20 -13.46 -14.54
CA LYS A 233 -15.17 -13.99 -15.49
C LYS A 233 -14.96 -15.50 -15.60
N GLU A 234 -16.03 -16.28 -15.41
CA GLU A 234 -15.99 -17.75 -15.50
C GLU A 234 -14.89 -18.37 -14.61
N TYR A 235 -14.77 -17.87 -13.37
CA TYR A 235 -13.78 -18.30 -12.37
C TYR A 235 -12.31 -17.99 -12.70
N LEU A 236 -12.05 -17.24 -13.77
CA LEU A 236 -10.72 -16.78 -14.14
C LEU A 236 -10.65 -15.27 -14.08
N TYR A 237 -9.50 -14.75 -13.69
CA TYR A 237 -9.22 -13.32 -13.65
C TYR A 237 -8.73 -12.82 -15.00
N TYR A 238 -9.19 -11.62 -15.33
CA TYR A 238 -8.77 -10.84 -16.49
C TYR A 238 -8.34 -9.47 -15.99
N LEU A 239 -7.42 -8.87 -16.73
CA LEU A 239 -6.96 -7.52 -16.47
C LEU A 239 -7.18 -6.66 -17.71
N ARG A 240 -7.92 -5.56 -17.59
CA ARG A 240 -8.06 -4.55 -18.64
C ARG A 240 -7.20 -3.35 -18.29
N ILE A 241 -6.25 -2.98 -19.13
CA ILE A 241 -5.47 -1.74 -19.00
C ILE A 241 -5.74 -0.88 -20.24
N GLY A 242 -6.43 0.25 -20.06
CA GLY A 242 -6.95 1.02 -21.18
C GLY A 242 -7.89 0.17 -22.04
N ASP A 243 -7.55 -0.04 -23.31
CA ASP A 243 -8.33 -0.88 -24.24
C ASP A 243 -7.79 -2.30 -24.40
N THR A 244 -6.65 -2.62 -23.78
CA THR A 244 -6.03 -3.93 -23.85
C THR A 244 -6.57 -4.83 -22.75
N VAL A 245 -6.91 -6.08 -23.09
CA VAL A 245 -7.34 -7.11 -22.14
C VAL A 245 -6.30 -8.23 -22.10
N PHE A 246 -5.88 -8.58 -20.89
CA PHE A 246 -4.98 -9.68 -20.56
C PHE A 246 -5.73 -10.78 -19.82
N GLY A 247 -5.25 -12.01 -19.92
CA GLY A 247 -5.84 -13.20 -19.33
C GLY A 247 -6.34 -14.20 -20.38
N PRO A 248 -7.03 -15.27 -19.96
CA PRO A 248 -7.39 -15.57 -18.56
C PRO A 248 -6.21 -15.97 -17.67
N TYR A 249 -6.33 -15.69 -16.38
CA TYR A 249 -5.40 -16.10 -15.31
C TYR A 249 -6.15 -16.75 -14.15
N GLU A 250 -5.49 -17.59 -13.37
CA GLU A 250 -6.09 -18.15 -12.14
C GLU A 250 -6.15 -17.11 -11.01
N ILE A 251 -5.13 -16.25 -10.94
CA ILE A 251 -5.08 -15.06 -10.09
C ILE A 251 -4.47 -13.91 -10.91
N ALA A 252 -4.99 -12.70 -10.76
CA ALA A 252 -4.37 -11.49 -11.29
C ALA A 252 -4.44 -10.39 -10.23
N PHE A 253 -3.39 -9.58 -10.17
CA PHE A 253 -3.29 -8.45 -9.25
C PHE A 253 -3.48 -7.12 -10.00
N GLU A 254 -3.88 -6.08 -9.26
CA GLU A 254 -4.05 -4.74 -9.82
C GLU A 254 -2.74 -4.24 -10.46
N PRO A 255 -2.82 -3.51 -11.59
CA PRO A 255 -1.63 -2.98 -12.19
C PRO A 255 -1.16 -1.77 -11.40
N VAL A 256 0.15 -1.70 -11.21
CA VAL A 256 0.85 -0.52 -10.70
C VAL A 256 1.32 0.31 -11.88
N PHE A 257 1.27 1.63 -11.72
CA PHE A 257 1.72 2.57 -12.74
C PHE A 257 2.97 3.31 -12.30
N SER A 258 3.89 3.53 -13.23
CA SER A 258 5.02 4.44 -13.04
C SER A 258 4.57 5.91 -13.14
N PRO A 259 5.40 6.87 -12.70
CA PRO A 259 5.15 8.30 -12.92
C PRO A 259 4.98 8.69 -14.39
N ASP A 260 5.58 7.94 -15.32
CA ASP A 260 5.47 8.10 -16.78
C ASP A 260 4.38 7.20 -17.42
N ASN A 261 3.43 6.69 -16.61
CA ASN A 261 2.29 5.86 -17.01
C ASN A 261 2.61 4.50 -17.67
N ARG A 262 3.84 3.99 -17.52
CA ARG A 262 4.11 2.57 -17.78
C ARG A 262 3.38 1.73 -16.73
N TYR A 263 3.04 0.49 -17.06
CA TYR A 263 2.31 -0.40 -16.14
C TYR A 263 3.06 -1.70 -15.87
N ALA A 264 2.80 -2.26 -14.70
CA ALA A 264 3.23 -3.60 -14.33
C ALA A 264 2.15 -4.33 -13.56
N PHE A 265 2.06 -5.65 -13.69
CA PHE A 265 1.10 -6.46 -12.94
C PHE A 265 1.60 -7.89 -12.72
N GLY A 266 1.21 -8.46 -11.58
CA GLY A 266 1.43 -9.87 -11.23
C GLY A 266 0.25 -10.73 -11.65
N TYR A 267 0.51 -12.00 -11.98
CA TYR A 267 -0.52 -12.99 -12.27
C TYR A 267 -0.02 -14.41 -12.01
N GLN A 268 -0.94 -15.34 -11.80
CA GLN A 268 -0.68 -16.76 -11.57
C GLN A 268 -1.32 -17.62 -12.67
N MET A 269 -0.58 -18.65 -13.09
CA MET A 269 -1.09 -19.72 -13.96
C MET A 269 -0.57 -21.07 -13.43
N GLY A 270 -1.46 -21.97 -13.05
CA GLY A 270 -1.08 -23.18 -12.31
C GLY A 270 -0.39 -22.83 -10.99
N GLU A 271 0.70 -23.52 -10.70
CA GLU A 271 1.49 -23.30 -9.48
C GLU A 271 2.53 -22.17 -9.63
N GLU A 272 2.58 -21.51 -10.79
CA GLU A 272 3.63 -20.51 -11.10
C GLU A 272 3.07 -19.09 -11.12
N CYS A 273 3.78 -18.20 -10.43
CA CYS A 273 3.56 -16.76 -10.46
C CYS A 273 4.50 -16.08 -11.46
N PHE A 274 3.98 -15.02 -12.09
CA PHE A 274 4.70 -14.18 -13.05
C PHE A 274 4.42 -12.71 -12.78
N VAL A 275 5.35 -11.86 -13.20
CA VAL A 275 5.15 -10.41 -13.24
C VAL A 275 5.48 -9.88 -14.63
N ARG A 276 4.70 -8.91 -15.09
CA ARG A 276 4.90 -8.23 -16.35
C ARG A 276 5.23 -6.76 -16.12
N PHE A 277 6.20 -6.23 -16.84
CA PHE A 277 6.52 -4.80 -16.94
C PHE A 277 6.43 -4.39 -18.41
N GLY A 278 5.36 -3.68 -18.79
CA GLY A 278 5.04 -3.45 -20.21
C GLY A 278 4.83 -4.77 -20.96
N ASP A 279 5.69 -5.04 -21.95
CA ASP A 279 5.66 -6.29 -22.73
C ASP A 279 6.52 -7.40 -22.12
N ALA A 280 7.52 -7.04 -21.31
CA ALA A 280 8.45 -7.98 -20.71
C ALA A 280 7.78 -8.82 -19.62
N LYS A 281 8.10 -10.12 -19.60
CA LYS A 281 7.56 -11.11 -18.65
C LYS A 281 8.71 -11.71 -17.83
N TYR A 282 8.52 -11.78 -16.52
CA TYR A 282 9.46 -12.37 -15.57
C TYR A 282 8.77 -13.46 -14.72
N GLY A 283 9.58 -14.41 -14.24
CA GLY A 283 9.13 -15.68 -13.64
C GLY A 283 9.65 -16.88 -14.45
N PRO A 284 9.24 -18.12 -14.13
CA PRO A 284 8.31 -18.48 -13.06
C PRO A 284 8.93 -18.37 -11.66
N ALA A 285 8.09 -18.18 -10.66
CA ALA A 285 8.41 -18.29 -9.24
C ALA A 285 7.21 -18.89 -8.49
N ASP A 286 7.43 -19.42 -7.29
CA ASP A 286 6.33 -20.00 -6.48
C ASP A 286 5.36 -18.90 -6.03
N PHE A 287 5.90 -17.71 -5.72
CA PHE A 287 5.14 -16.54 -5.35
C PHE A 287 5.85 -15.26 -5.80
N ILE A 288 5.10 -14.23 -6.23
CA ILE A 288 5.63 -12.90 -6.57
C ILE A 288 4.77 -11.83 -5.90
N TYR A 289 5.42 -10.85 -5.28
CA TYR A 289 4.76 -9.72 -4.65
C TYR A 289 5.64 -8.47 -4.69
N ASN A 290 5.04 -7.35 -4.29
CA ASN A 290 5.67 -6.03 -4.17
C ASN A 290 6.50 -5.67 -5.41
N TYR A 291 5.84 -5.60 -6.56
CA TYR A 291 6.46 -5.16 -7.80
C TYR A 291 6.22 -3.67 -8.00
N ALA A 292 7.24 -2.95 -8.46
CA ALA A 292 7.18 -1.50 -8.68
C ALA A 292 8.15 -1.03 -9.75
N PHE A 293 7.89 0.16 -10.30
CA PHE A 293 8.89 0.89 -11.07
C PHE A 293 9.86 1.58 -10.13
N LEU A 294 11.15 1.32 -10.32
CA LEU A 294 12.22 1.80 -9.46
C LEU A 294 12.91 3.03 -10.09
N PRO A 295 13.52 3.90 -9.26
CA PRO A 295 14.44 4.92 -9.76
C PRO A 295 15.60 4.29 -10.55
N GLU A 296 16.25 5.12 -11.38
CA GLU A 296 17.49 4.73 -12.06
C GLU A 296 18.56 4.27 -11.04
N PRO A 297 19.40 3.28 -11.38
CA PRO A 297 19.52 2.64 -12.70
C PRO A 297 18.62 1.41 -12.91
N PHE A 298 17.72 1.11 -11.97
CA PHE A 298 17.04 -0.20 -11.94
C PHE A 298 15.84 -0.30 -12.85
N GLY A 299 15.07 0.79 -12.99
CA GLY A 299 13.85 0.88 -13.79
C GLY A 299 12.66 0.10 -13.21
N PHE A 300 12.86 -1.10 -12.67
CA PHE A 300 11.83 -1.93 -12.04
C PHE A 300 12.40 -2.86 -10.97
N GLY A 301 11.53 -3.39 -10.11
CA GLY A 301 11.89 -4.43 -9.16
C GLY A 301 10.69 -5.18 -8.64
N TYR A 302 10.93 -6.36 -8.08
CA TYR A 302 9.89 -7.20 -7.47
C TYR A 302 10.51 -8.17 -6.48
N VAL A 303 9.71 -8.65 -5.53
CA VAL A 303 10.10 -9.72 -4.61
C VAL A 303 9.50 -11.02 -5.10
N TYR A 304 10.27 -12.10 -5.02
CA TYR A 304 9.78 -13.41 -5.42
C TYR A 304 10.31 -14.52 -4.49
N GLN A 305 9.53 -15.58 -4.38
CA GLN A 305 9.85 -16.75 -3.58
C GLN A 305 10.12 -17.95 -4.49
N MET A 306 11.15 -18.72 -4.16
CA MET A 306 11.41 -20.04 -4.76
C MET A 306 11.87 -21.00 -3.68
N LYS A 307 11.24 -22.17 -3.55
CA LYS A 307 11.58 -23.21 -2.57
C LYS A 307 11.70 -22.65 -1.15
N ASP A 308 10.66 -21.93 -0.72
CA ASP A 308 10.53 -21.34 0.61
C ASP A 308 11.55 -20.24 0.97
N VAL A 309 12.35 -19.75 0.03
CA VAL A 309 13.28 -18.62 0.24
C VAL A 309 12.97 -17.44 -0.67
N TYR A 310 13.21 -16.23 -0.16
CA TYR A 310 12.86 -14.97 -0.81
C TYR A 310 14.06 -14.35 -1.52
N TYR A 311 13.79 -13.67 -2.63
CA TYR A 311 14.74 -12.93 -3.45
C TYR A 311 14.16 -11.58 -3.83
N ILE A 312 15.03 -10.58 -3.98
CA ILE A 312 14.66 -9.26 -4.53
C ILE A 312 15.30 -9.11 -5.90
N ARG A 313 14.49 -8.86 -6.94
CA ARG A 313 14.96 -8.47 -8.26
C ARG A 313 15.00 -6.96 -8.36
N LEU A 314 16.14 -6.41 -8.79
CA LEU A 314 16.34 -4.99 -9.08
C LEU A 314 16.83 -4.84 -10.53
N GLY A 315 15.90 -4.54 -11.45
CA GLY A 315 16.15 -4.45 -12.88
C GLY A 315 16.42 -5.79 -13.56
N GLU A 316 17.12 -5.76 -14.69
CA GLU A 316 17.38 -6.93 -15.53
C GLU A 316 18.56 -7.80 -15.10
N GLU A 317 19.45 -7.30 -14.25
CA GLU A 317 20.71 -8.02 -13.97
C GLU A 317 20.90 -8.32 -12.48
N ASN A 318 20.27 -7.56 -11.58
CA ASN A 318 20.55 -7.65 -10.16
C ASN A 318 19.50 -8.47 -9.41
N THR A 319 19.94 -9.54 -8.77
CA THR A 319 19.12 -10.35 -7.87
C THR A 319 19.82 -10.48 -6.52
N LEU A 320 19.08 -10.22 -5.43
CA LEU A 320 19.54 -10.34 -4.05
C LEU A 320 18.85 -11.52 -3.38
N GLY A 321 19.58 -12.22 -2.51
CA GLY A 321 19.09 -13.37 -1.77
C GLY A 321 20.04 -14.57 -1.89
N PRO A 322 19.66 -15.74 -1.35
CA PRO A 322 18.37 -16.02 -0.70
C PRO A 322 18.23 -15.36 0.69
N PHE A 323 17.00 -15.06 1.09
CA PHE A 323 16.62 -14.56 2.41
C PHE A 323 15.47 -15.37 3.02
N GLU A 324 15.32 -15.30 4.34
CA GLU A 324 14.16 -15.86 5.06
C GLU A 324 12.90 -15.00 4.86
N TYR A 325 13.09 -13.70 4.63
CA TYR A 325 12.06 -12.74 4.23
C TYR A 325 12.73 -11.58 3.49
N ALA A 326 12.05 -11.00 2.52
CA ALA A 326 12.56 -9.84 1.79
C ALA A 326 11.43 -8.87 1.44
N ASP A 327 11.74 -7.58 1.42
CA ASP A 327 10.84 -6.54 0.95
C ASP A 327 11.61 -5.30 0.51
N PHE A 328 10.96 -4.39 -0.22
CA PHE A 328 11.54 -3.08 -0.53
C PHE A 328 10.50 -1.96 -0.61
N ARG A 329 10.94 -0.71 -0.49
CA ARG A 329 10.13 0.47 -0.80
C ARG A 329 10.98 1.53 -1.49
N ILE A 330 10.28 2.49 -2.07
CA ILE A 330 10.87 3.69 -2.64
C ILE A 330 10.41 4.87 -1.79
N ILE A 331 11.35 5.63 -1.25
CA ILE A 331 11.08 6.86 -0.50
C ILE A 331 12.01 7.93 -1.03
N ASP A 332 11.46 9.07 -1.43
CA ASP A 332 12.19 10.21 -2.00
C ASP A 332 13.20 9.80 -3.09
N GLY A 333 12.80 8.88 -3.97
CA GLY A 333 13.62 8.40 -5.08
C GLY A 333 14.77 7.48 -4.68
N LYS A 334 14.85 7.05 -3.42
CA LYS A 334 15.80 6.04 -2.94
C LYS A 334 15.12 4.71 -2.66
N ILE A 335 15.89 3.64 -2.77
CA ILE A 335 15.39 2.28 -2.49
C ILE A 335 15.83 1.88 -1.09
N TYR A 336 14.84 1.46 -0.29
CA TYR A 336 15.02 0.91 1.04
C TYR A 336 14.67 -0.57 1.00
N LEU A 337 15.53 -1.42 1.53
CA LEU A 337 15.33 -2.87 1.58
C LEU A 337 15.13 -3.32 3.02
N LEU A 338 14.25 -4.31 3.18
CA LEU A 338 14.07 -5.05 4.41
C LEU A 338 14.37 -6.51 4.15
N VAL A 339 15.36 -7.06 4.84
CA VAL A 339 15.72 -8.48 4.69
C VAL A 339 15.81 -9.15 6.05
N MET A 340 15.37 -10.40 6.13
CA MET A 340 15.51 -11.23 7.31
C MET A 340 16.45 -12.40 7.04
N GLN A 341 17.39 -12.62 7.96
CA GLN A 341 18.30 -13.76 7.90
C GLN A 341 18.79 -14.15 9.29
N GLY A 342 18.63 -15.43 9.65
CA GLY A 342 19.01 -15.95 10.95
C GLY A 342 18.27 -15.27 12.10
N GLY A 343 16.99 -14.93 11.90
CA GLY A 343 16.18 -14.21 12.89
C GLY A 343 16.57 -12.74 13.11
N ILE A 344 17.42 -12.17 12.23
CA ILE A 344 17.80 -10.76 12.27
C ILE A 344 17.15 -10.03 11.10
N LEU A 345 16.33 -9.04 11.42
CA LEU A 345 15.73 -8.11 10.49
C LEU A 345 16.71 -6.97 10.22
N THR A 346 17.02 -6.69 8.96
CA THR A 346 18.03 -5.70 8.55
C THR A 346 17.40 -4.69 7.59
N PHE A 347 17.58 -3.41 7.90
CA PHE A 347 17.11 -2.29 7.09
C PHE A 347 18.29 -1.69 6.32
N LEU A 348 18.18 -1.66 5.00
CA LEU A 348 19.23 -1.23 4.09
C LEU A 348 18.72 -0.06 3.24
N GLU A 349 19.61 0.83 2.83
CA GLU A 349 19.35 1.95 1.93
C GLU A 349 20.38 1.97 0.80
N THR A 350 19.94 2.28 -0.42
CA THR A 350 20.86 2.59 -1.54
C THR A 350 21.54 3.95 -1.32
N ILE A 351 22.86 3.98 -1.40
CA ILE A 351 23.69 5.18 -1.25
C ILE A 351 23.85 5.91 -2.58
#